data_AF-A0AA51J2H0-F1
#
_entry.id   AF-A0AA51J2H0-F1
#
_cell.length_a   1.000
_cell.length_b   1.000
_cell.length_c   1.000
_cell.angle_alpha   90.00
_cell.angle_beta   90.00
_cell.angle_gamma   90.00
#
_symmetry.space_group_name_H-M   'P 1'
#
loop_
_entity.id
_entity.type
_entity.pdbx_description
1 polymer ?
#
loop_
_entity_poly.entity_id
_entity_poly.type
_entity_poly.pdbx_seq_one_letter_code
_entity_poly.pdbx_strand_id
1 'polypeptide(L)' 'DSEVEDKFRMKIYAENKHKIAKHNQKFAKGLYSYRLNLNKYSDMLH' A
#
# COMPACT_ATOMS: atom_id res chain seq x y z
N ASP A 1 -9.57 15.21 17.34
CA ASP A 1 -10.12 14.16 16.45
C ASP A 1 -9.37 14.02 15.12
N SER A 2 -9.10 15.10 14.36
CA SER A 2 -8.40 15.01 13.05
C SER A 2 -6.97 14.43 13.10
N GLU A 3 -6.12 14.84 14.05
CA GLU A 3 -4.71 14.41 14.05
C GLU A 3 -4.50 12.91 14.27
N VAL A 4 -5.39 12.26 15.02
CA VAL A 4 -5.32 10.82 15.29
C VAL A 4 -5.71 10.05 14.03
N GLU A 5 -6.75 10.51 13.33
CA GLU A 5 -7.17 9.95 12.06
C GLU A 5 -6.08 10.12 10.98
N ASP A 6 -5.47 11.29 10.88
CA ASP A 6 -4.39 11.56 9.92
C ASP A 6 -3.18 10.66 10.16
N LYS A 7 -2.78 10.47 11.43
CA LYS A 7 -1.70 9.54 11.80
C LYS A 7 -2.06 8.09 11.48
N PHE A 8 -3.31 7.71 11.69
CA PHE A 8 -3.79 6.35 11.38
C PHE A 8 -3.84 6.08 9.88
N ARG A 9 -4.39 7.01 9.09
CA ARG A 9 -4.40 6.94 7.62
C ARG A 9 -2.99 6.92 7.03
N MET A 10 -2.08 7.72 7.59
CA MET A 10 -0.67 7.73 7.17
C MET A 10 0.02 6.38 7.45
N LYS A 11 -0.29 5.74 8.57
CA LYS A 11 0.20 4.39 8.87
C LYS A 11 -0.30 3.36 7.87
N ILE A 12 -1.61 3.37 7.56
CA ILE A 12 -2.21 2.46 6.58
C ILE A 12 -1.58 2.67 5.19
N TYR A 13 -1.41 3.93 4.78
CA TYR A 13 -0.75 4.27 3.52
C TYR A 13 0.68 3.73 3.44
N ALA A 14 1.47 3.90 4.51
CA ALA A 14 2.83 3.38 4.56
C ALA A 14 2.88 1.85 4.46
N GLU A 15 1.99 1.15 5.16
CA GLU A 15 1.89 -0.32 5.10
C GLU A 15 1.48 -0.81 3.71
N ASN A 16 0.47 -0.19 3.10
CA ASN A 16 0.00 -0.55 1.76
C ASN A 16 1.07 -0.26 0.69
N LYS A 17 1.78 0.87 0.79
CA LYS A 17 2.92 1.17 -0.09
C LYS A 17 4.01 0.11 0.01
N HIS A 18 4.33 -0.37 1.23
CA HIS A 18 5.32 -1.43 1.43
C HIS A 18 4.87 -2.77 0.84
N LYS A 19 3.59 -3.13 1.01
CA LYS A 19 3.00 -4.35 0.40
C LYS A 19 3.10 -4.29 -1.13
N ILE A 20 2.76 -3.16 -1.73
CA ILE A 20 2.87 -2.93 -3.18
C ILE A 20 4.32 -3.08 -3.65
N ALA A 21 5.27 -2.45 -2.94
CA ALA A 21 6.68 -2.56 -3.29
C ALA A 21 7.18 -4.01 -3.26
N LYS A 22 6.84 -4.78 -2.20
CA LYS A 22 7.17 -6.21 -2.11
C LYS A 22 6.52 -7.03 -3.23
N HIS A 23 5.26 -6.76 -3.55
CA HIS A 23 4.57 -7.44 -4.65
C HIS A 23 5.24 -7.14 -5.99
N ASN A 24 5.57 -5.87 -6.27
CA ASN A 24 6.22 -5.46 -7.51
C ASN A 24 7.64 -6.01 -7.64
N GLN A 25 8.37 -6.19 -6.53
CA GLN A 25 9.64 -6.92 -6.55
C GLN A 25 9.45 -8.38 -6.96
N LYS A 26 8.40 -9.05 -6.48
CA LYS A 26 8.08 -10.43 -6.87
C LYS A 26 7.59 -10.51 -8.32
N PHE A 27 6.80 -9.55 -8.78
CA PHE A 27 6.45 -9.38 -10.20
C PHE A 27 7.70 -9.25 -11.08
N ALA A 28 8.67 -8.43 -10.68
CA ALA A 28 9.91 -8.24 -11.44
C ALA A 28 10.74 -9.53 -11.56
N LYS A 29 10.57 -10.46 -10.61
CA LYS A 29 11.14 -11.81 -10.64
C LYS A 29 10.30 -12.83 -11.43
N GLY A 30 9.20 -12.39 -12.04
CA GLY A 30 8.28 -13.27 -12.78
C GLY A 30 7.36 -14.12 -11.90
N LEU A 31 7.29 -13.87 -10.59
CA LEU A 31 6.46 -14.67 -9.66
C LEU A 31 4.97 -14.27 -9.67
N TYR A 32 4.66 -13.09 -10.23
CA TYR A 32 3.28 -12.63 -10.44
C TYR A 32 3.14 -12.10 -11.86
N SER A 33 1.92 -12.18 -12.39
CA SER A 33 1.57 -11.73 -13.74
C SER A 33 1.09 -10.26 -13.79
N TYR A 34 0.94 -9.60 -12.64
CA TYR A 34 0.45 -8.23 -12.55
C TYR A 34 1.28 -7.37 -11.59
N ARG A 35 1.21 -6.05 -11.76
CA ARG A 35 1.80 -5.07 -10.84
C ARG A 35 0.70 -4.41 -10.03
N LEU A 36 1.02 -4.04 -8.80
CA LEU A 36 0.15 -3.22 -7.97
C LEU A 36 0.64 -1.77 -8.00
N ASN A 37 -0.29 -0.82 -7.91
CA ASN A 37 0.01 0.60 -7.82
C ASN A 37 -0.77 1.22 -6.67
N LEU A 38 -0.26 2.35 -6.15
CA LEU A 38 -0.98 3.17 -5.19
C LEU A 38 -2.19 3.79 -5.88
N ASN A 39 -3.33 3.74 -5.21
CA ASN A 39 -4.59 4.31 -5.67
C ASN A 39 -5.28 5.09 -4.54
N LYS A 40 -6.47 5.64 -4.79
CA LYS A 40 -7.25 6.40 -3.79
C LYS A 40 -7.73 5.58 -2.58
N TYR A 41 -7.49 4.28 -2.56
CA TYR A 41 -7.84 3.38 -1.46
C TYR A 41 -6.60 2.97 -0.65
N SER A 42 -5.44 3.59 -0.92
CA SER A 42 -4.16 3.22 -0.29
C SER A 42 -4.12 3.50 1.22
N ASP A 43 -4.97 4.39 1.73
CA ASP A 43 -5.10 4.75 3.14
C ASP A 43 -6.33 4.10 3.81
N MET A 44 -7.05 3.23 3.10
CA MET A 44 -8.25 2.57 3.60
C MET A 44 -7.91 1.20 4.21
N LEU A 45 -8.46 0.93 5.40
CA LEU A 45 -8.43 -0.38 6.04
C LEU A 45 -9.69 -1.14 5.62
N HIS A 46 -9.55 -2.38 5.14
CA HIS A 46 -10.68 -3.31 4.93
C HIS A 46 -10.64 -4.41 5.98
#